data_AF-A0A7C6YEI7-F1
#
_entry.id   AF-A0A7C6YEI7-F1
#
_cell.length_a   1.000
_cell.length_b   1.000
_cell.length_c   1.000
_cell.angle_alpha   90.00
_cell.angle_beta   90.00
_cell.angle_gamma   90.00
#
_symmetry.space_group_name_H-M   'P 1'
#
loop_
_entity.id
_entity.type
_entity.pdbx_description
1 polymer ?
#
loop_
_entity_poly.entity_id
_entity_poly.type
_entity_poly.pdbx_seq_one_letter_code
_entity_poly.pdbx_strand_id
1 'polypeptide(L)'
;MDKYLAIYLLVIALLNGGLVLPASRAQDKIISVRPSPAVDITDAIAIAMQYVTDKNLDISRHFLQSVVYHDSGPWTKSQMGNGPYWQIIYEMGQYVDGGQILILVYMDKSVSHTYGK
;
A
#
# COMPACT_ATOMS: atom_id res chain seq x y z
N MET A 1 33.90 -65.35 12.17
CA MET A 1 34.20 -64.15 12.97
C MET A 1 34.82 -63.10 12.05
N ASP A 2 34.02 -62.15 11.56
CA ASP A 2 33.57 -60.95 12.29
C ASP A 2 34.55 -59.79 12.17
N LYS A 3 34.71 -59.23 10.96
CA LYS A 3 35.23 -57.85 10.81
C LYS A 3 34.56 -57.05 9.69
N TYR A 4 33.96 -57.69 8.68
CA TYR A 4 33.37 -56.99 7.53
C TYR A 4 31.87 -56.70 7.65
N LEU A 5 31.13 -57.46 8.47
CA LEU A 5 29.69 -57.23 8.65
C LEU A 5 29.40 -55.98 9.53
N ALA A 6 30.32 -55.64 10.44
CA ALA A 6 30.21 -54.46 11.30
C ALA A 6 30.45 -53.13 10.56
N ILE A 7 31.13 -53.17 9.41
CA ILE A 7 31.44 -51.97 8.61
C ILE A 7 30.24 -51.58 7.73
N TYR A 8 29.50 -52.56 7.18
CA TYR A 8 28.34 -52.28 6.33
C TYR A 8 27.16 -51.65 7.07
N LEU A 9 26.97 -51.96 8.36
CA LEU A 9 25.90 -51.36 9.16
C LEU A 9 26.18 -49.91 9.58
N LEU A 10 27.45 -49.48 9.62
CA LEU A 10 27.80 -48.09 9.94
C LEU A 10 27.54 -47.13 8.78
N VAL A 11 27.62 -47.60 7.53
CA VAL A 11 27.39 -46.77 6.33
C VAL A 11 25.90 -46.52 6.09
N ILE A 12 25.03 -47.49 6.41
CA ILE A 12 23.58 -47.36 6.19
C ILE A 12 22.93 -46.39 7.19
N ALA A 13 23.49 -46.25 8.39
CA ALA A 13 23.03 -45.28 9.39
C ALA A 13 23.37 -43.81 9.04
N LEU A 14 24.46 -43.58 8.29
CA LEU A 14 24.86 -42.24 7.84
C LEU A 14 24.10 -41.77 6.58
N LEU A 15 23.52 -42.68 5.80
CA LEU A 15 22.69 -42.34 4.63
C LEU A 15 21.19 -42.17 4.95
N ASN A 16 20.71 -42.70 6.09
CA ASN A 16 19.28 -42.65 6.46
C ASN A 16 18.99 -41.91 7.78
N GLY A 17 20.02 -41.37 8.46
CA GLY A 17 19.91 -40.85 9.83
C GLY A 17 20.01 -39.32 9.99
N GLY A 18 19.86 -38.55 8.92
CA GLY A 18 19.80 -37.09 9.01
C GLY A 18 18.35 -36.64 9.08
N LEU A 19 17.83 -36.44 10.30
CA LEU A 19 16.50 -35.92 10.61
C LEU A 19 16.00 -34.96 9.50
N VAL A 20 14.88 -35.36 8.90
CA VAL A 20 13.91 -34.44 8.32
C VAL A 20 13.36 -33.61 9.48
N LEU A 21 14.13 -32.62 9.94
CA LEU A 21 13.53 -31.41 10.44
C LEU A 21 13.36 -30.56 9.19
N PRO A 22 12.14 -30.27 8.73
CA PRO A 22 11.98 -28.99 8.10
C PRO A 22 12.55 -28.03 9.14
N ALA A 23 13.66 -27.38 8.82
CA ALA A 23 13.91 -26.09 9.40
C ALA A 23 12.62 -25.34 9.09
N SER A 24 11.70 -25.29 10.06
CA SER A 24 10.85 -24.14 10.20
C SER A 24 11.85 -23.01 10.33
N ARG A 25 12.31 -22.52 9.18
CA ARG A 25 12.11 -21.14 8.87
C ARG A 25 10.64 -20.92 9.22
N ALA A 26 10.39 -20.63 10.50
CA ALA A 26 9.85 -19.34 10.79
C ALA A 26 10.57 -18.41 9.82
N GLN A 27 10.02 -18.29 8.60
CA GLN A 27 9.89 -16.98 8.05
C GLN A 27 9.28 -16.24 9.23
N ASP A 28 10.15 -15.55 9.96
CA ASP A 28 9.84 -14.24 10.46
C ASP A 28 9.27 -13.53 9.24
N LYS A 29 7.98 -13.82 8.99
CA LYS A 29 7.10 -12.99 8.25
C LYS A 29 7.12 -11.80 9.17
N ILE A 30 8.11 -10.92 8.94
CA ILE A 30 8.03 -9.54 9.32
C ILE A 30 6.66 -9.20 8.78
N ILE A 31 5.68 -9.18 9.68
CA ILE A 31 4.39 -8.63 9.39
C ILE A 31 4.82 -7.20 9.13
N SER A 32 5.01 -6.88 7.85
CA SER A 32 5.20 -5.53 7.40
C SER A 32 3.89 -4.89 7.81
N VAL A 33 3.90 -4.33 9.03
CA VAL A 33 2.82 -3.55 9.56
C VAL A 33 2.77 -2.41 8.57
N ARG A 34 1.84 -2.52 7.61
CA ARG A 34 1.62 -1.44 6.66
C ARG A 34 1.41 -0.21 7.52
N PRO A 35 2.23 0.84 7.37
CA PRO A 35 2.09 2.01 8.22
C PRO A 35 0.65 2.48 8.08
N SER A 36 -0.07 2.51 9.21
CA SER A 36 -1.41 3.07 9.23
C SER A 36 -1.29 4.52 8.78
N PRO A 37 -2.15 4.99 7.87
CA PRO A 37 -2.14 6.39 7.49
C PRO A 37 -2.35 7.24 8.75
N ALA A 38 -1.56 8.30 8.89
CA ALA A 38 -1.63 9.21 10.04
C ALA A 38 -2.89 10.07 10.01
N VAL A 39 -3.44 10.29 8.82
CA VAL A 39 -4.74 10.90 8.58
C VAL A 39 -5.70 9.78 8.21
N ASP A 40 -6.80 9.62 8.94
CA ASP A 40 -7.80 8.62 8.60
C ASP A 40 -8.63 9.06 7.37
N ILE A 41 -9.43 8.13 6.83
CA ILE A 41 -10.22 8.39 5.62
C ILE A 41 -11.28 9.47 5.82
N THR A 42 -11.90 9.57 7.00
CA THR A 42 -12.96 10.53 7.31
C THR A 42 -12.36 11.93 7.42
N ASP A 43 -11.23 12.07 8.11
CA ASP A 43 -10.46 13.29 8.20
C ASP A 43 -9.96 13.74 6.82
N ALA A 44 -9.47 12.81 5.99
CA ALA A 44 -9.03 13.12 4.64
C ALA A 44 -10.17 13.68 3.78
N ILE A 45 -11.37 13.11 3.86
CA ILE A 45 -12.56 13.61 3.15
C ILE A 45 -12.94 15.01 3.67
N ALA A 46 -12.95 15.21 4.99
CA ALA A 46 -13.27 16.50 5.59
C ALA A 46 -12.29 17.60 5.15
N ILE A 47 -10.99 17.30 5.18
CA ILE A 47 -9.92 18.19 4.70
C ILE A 47 -10.11 18.50 3.20
N ALA A 48 -10.43 17.50 2.38
CA ALA A 48 -10.67 17.69 0.96
C ALA A 48 -11.88 18.59 0.69
N MET A 49 -13.00 18.39 1.40
CA MET A 49 -14.19 19.24 1.26
C MET A 49 -13.92 20.69 1.69
N GLN A 50 -13.17 20.88 2.77
CA GLN A 50 -12.76 22.21 3.21
C GLN A 50 -11.92 22.88 2.12
N TYR A 51 -10.94 22.16 1.57
CA TYR A 51 -10.08 22.67 0.51
C TYR A 51 -10.85 23.05 -0.76
N VAL A 52 -11.80 22.22 -1.20
CA VAL A 52 -12.72 22.53 -2.32
C VAL A 52 -13.42 23.87 -2.09
N THR A 53 -13.96 24.04 -0.88
CA THR A 53 -14.68 25.25 -0.48
C THR A 53 -13.74 26.46 -0.48
N ASP A 54 -12.58 26.35 0.18
CA ASP A 54 -11.61 27.44 0.33
C ASP A 54 -11.02 27.89 -1.02
N LYS A 55 -10.89 26.96 -1.98
CA LYS A 55 -10.37 27.23 -3.32
C LYS A 55 -11.45 27.53 -4.35
N ASN A 56 -12.73 27.52 -3.97
CA ASN A 56 -13.87 27.64 -4.87
C ASN A 56 -13.77 26.68 -6.08
N LEU A 57 -13.35 25.43 -5.85
CA LEU A 57 -13.33 24.42 -6.90
C LEU A 57 -14.77 24.05 -7.27
N ASP A 58 -15.15 24.22 -8.53
CA ASP A 58 -16.48 23.85 -9.01
C ASP A 58 -16.57 22.33 -9.13
N ILE A 59 -17.09 21.70 -8.07
CA ILE A 59 -17.43 20.27 -8.02
C ILE A 59 -18.93 20.03 -8.17
N SER A 60 -19.73 21.05 -8.53
CA SER A 60 -21.19 20.96 -8.53
C SER A 60 -21.75 19.91 -9.50
N ARG A 61 -20.97 19.57 -10.53
CA ARG A 61 -21.29 18.56 -11.55
C ARG A 61 -20.53 17.26 -11.34
N HIS A 62 -19.71 17.18 -10.30
CA HIS A 62 -18.87 16.04 -10.00
C HIS A 62 -19.42 15.26 -8.81
N PHE A 63 -19.26 13.95 -8.86
CA PHE A 63 -19.61 13.04 -7.78
C PHE A 63 -18.32 12.45 -7.20
N LEU A 64 -18.31 12.24 -5.90
CA LEU A 64 -17.21 11.52 -5.26
C LEU A 64 -17.17 10.07 -5.81
N GLN A 65 -16.15 9.77 -6.60
CA GLN A 65 -15.98 8.48 -7.27
C GLN A 65 -15.20 7.50 -6.39
N SER A 66 -14.08 7.94 -5.81
CA SER A 66 -13.22 7.08 -4.99
C SER A 66 -12.34 7.85 -4.02
N VAL A 67 -11.91 7.15 -2.98
CA VAL A 67 -10.92 7.60 -2.00
C VAL A 67 -9.91 6.47 -1.80
N VAL A 68 -8.67 6.67 -2.24
CA VAL A 68 -7.64 5.62 -2.28
C VAL A 68 -6.39 6.08 -1.54
N TYR A 69 -5.87 5.24 -0.66
CA TYR A 69 -4.60 5.50 0.02
C TYR A 69 -3.42 5.01 -0.82
N HIS A 70 -2.44 5.88 -0.98
CA HIS A 70 -1.17 5.60 -1.66
C HIS A 70 -0.02 5.77 -0.68
N ASP A 71 0.62 4.66 -0.33
CA ASP A 71 1.89 4.64 0.43
C ASP A 71 3.09 5.05 -0.45
N SER A 72 2.95 4.89 -1.76
CA SER A 72 3.92 5.16 -2.81
C SER A 72 3.20 5.48 -4.12
N GLY A 73 3.84 6.21 -5.03
CA GLY A 73 3.22 6.61 -6.31
C GLY A 73 3.73 7.93 -6.87
N PRO A 74 3.17 8.37 -8.02
CA PRO A 74 3.69 9.51 -8.77
C PRO A 74 3.67 10.83 -7.98
N TRP A 75 2.73 10.97 -7.05
CA TRP A 75 2.60 12.17 -6.22
C TRP A 75 3.35 12.10 -4.88
N THR A 76 4.02 10.99 -4.55
CA THR A 76 4.76 10.86 -3.27
C THR A 76 6.06 11.65 -3.21
N LYS A 77 6.60 12.08 -4.35
CA LYS A 77 7.79 12.93 -4.44
C LYS A 77 7.61 13.94 -5.57
N SER A 78 6.57 14.76 -5.46
CA SER A 78 6.19 15.70 -6.52
C SER A 78 6.21 17.13 -6.00
N GLN A 79 6.02 18.10 -6.89
CA GLN A 79 5.85 19.50 -6.49
C GLN A 79 4.55 19.74 -5.70
N MET A 80 3.59 18.80 -5.76
CA MET A 80 2.33 18.88 -5.04
C MET A 80 2.47 18.48 -3.56
N GLY A 81 3.51 17.71 -3.22
CA GLY A 81 3.76 17.26 -1.86
C GLY A 81 4.73 16.07 -1.80
N ASN A 82 5.10 15.71 -0.57
CA ASN A 82 6.10 14.68 -0.27
C ASN A 82 5.55 13.69 0.76
N GLY A 83 5.62 12.40 0.44
CA GLY A 83 5.15 11.30 1.29
C GLY A 83 3.82 10.67 0.85
N PRO A 84 3.29 9.72 1.64
CA PRO A 84 2.00 9.07 1.39
C PRO A 84 0.84 10.06 1.37
N TYR A 85 -0.21 9.72 0.63
CA TYR A 85 -1.39 10.56 0.48
C TYR A 85 -2.67 9.76 0.28
N TRP A 86 -3.79 10.38 0.62
CA TRP A 86 -5.11 10.02 0.15
C TRP A 86 -5.38 10.72 -1.18
N GLN A 87 -5.81 9.96 -2.18
CA GLN A 87 -6.31 10.46 -3.44
C GLN A 87 -7.83 10.41 -3.41
N ILE A 88 -8.46 11.58 -3.36
CA ILE A 88 -9.91 11.76 -3.45
C ILE A 88 -10.25 12.16 -4.88
N ILE A 89 -11.14 11.41 -5.51
CA ILE A 89 -11.48 11.61 -6.91
C ILE A 89 -12.93 12.05 -7.03
N TYR A 90 -13.13 13.19 -7.69
CA TYR A 90 -14.42 13.68 -8.13
C TYR A 90 -14.53 13.53 -9.66
N GLU A 91 -15.54 12.81 -10.13
CA GLU A 91 -15.77 12.55 -11.56
C GLU A 91 -17.10 13.17 -12.01
N MET A 92 -17.14 13.72 -13.23
CA MET A 92 -18.40 14.22 -13.79
C MET A 92 -19.37 13.07 -14.08
N GLY A 93 -20.62 13.21 -13.65
CA GLY A 93 -21.63 12.13 -13.79
C GLY A 93 -22.12 11.88 -15.22
N GLN A 94 -21.61 12.60 -16.23
CA GLN A 94 -21.93 12.39 -17.64
C GLN A 94 -20.63 12.54 -18.45
N TYR A 95 -20.51 11.78 -19.55
CA TYR A 95 -19.40 11.78 -20.53
C TYR A 95 -19.23 13.13 -21.27
N VAL A 96 -19.31 14.25 -20.56
CA VAL A 96 -18.98 15.58 -21.05
C VAL A 96 -17.51 15.80 -20.79
N ASP A 97 -16.77 16.17 -21.84
CA ASP A 97 -15.39 16.63 -21.73
C ASP A 97 -15.30 17.74 -20.68
N GLY A 98 -14.76 17.39 -19.52
CA GLY A 98 -14.74 18.26 -18.34
C GLY A 98 -13.95 17.69 -17.15
N GLY A 99 -13.26 16.57 -17.36
CA GLY A 99 -12.17 16.10 -16.52
C GLY A 99 -12.56 15.55 -15.15
N GLN A 100 -11.67 14.72 -14.65
CA GLN A 100 -11.67 14.24 -13.28
C GLN A 100 -10.96 15.28 -12.39
N ILE A 101 -11.45 15.57 -11.18
CA ILE A 101 -10.72 16.38 -10.20
C ILE A 101 -10.13 15.43 -9.17
N LEU A 102 -8.80 15.46 -9.03
CA LEU A 102 -8.08 14.67 -8.04
C LEU A 102 -7.61 15.62 -6.95
N ILE A 103 -8.00 15.33 -5.71
CA ILE A 103 -7.52 16.03 -4.51
C ILE A 103 -6.59 15.09 -3.77
N LEU A 104 -5.40 15.58 -3.45
CA LEU A 104 -4.34 14.86 -2.76
C LEU A 104 -4.25 15.42 -1.34
N VAL A 105 -4.51 14.58 -0.34
CA VAL A 105 -4.37 14.93 1.07
C VAL A 105 -3.22 14.12 1.66
N TYR A 106 -2.12 14.81 1.99
CA TYR A 106 -0.92 14.18 2.52
C TYR A 106 -1.04 13.94 4.03
N MET A 107 -0.17 13.08 4.56
CA MET A 107 -0.18 12.72 5.99
C MET A 107 0.15 13.90 6.93
N ASP A 108 0.77 14.95 6.42
CA ASP A 108 1.03 16.21 7.13
C ASP A 108 -0.13 17.21 7.06
N LYS A 109 -1.29 16.77 6.53
CA LYS A 109 -2.50 17.56 6.27
C LYS A 109 -2.34 18.63 5.18
N SER A 110 -1.24 18.64 4.44
CA SER A 110 -1.14 19.47 3.24
C SER A 110 -2.05 18.93 2.14
N VAL A 111 -2.56 19.84 1.30
CA VAL A 111 -3.56 19.52 0.28
C VAL A 111 -3.18 20.15 -1.06
N SER A 112 -3.28 19.36 -2.11
CA SER A 112 -3.14 19.80 -3.50
C SER A 112 -4.26 19.25 -4.36
N HIS A 113 -4.46 19.81 -5.55
CA HIS A 113 -5.36 19.24 -6.55
C HIS A 113 -4.73 19.23 -7.94
N THR A 114 -5.24 18.35 -8.79
CA THR A 114 -4.92 18.30 -10.22
C THR A 114 -6.15 17.85 -11.01
N TYR A 115 -6.13 18.09 -12.31
CA TYR A 115 -7.18 17.66 -13.22
C TYR A 115 -6.70 16.45 -14.02
N GLY A 116 -7.51 15.39 -14.04
CA GLY A 116 -7.38 14.26 -14.94
C GLY A 116 -8.06 14.54 -16.27
N LYS A 117 -7.56 13.92 -17.33
CA LYS A 117 -8.18 13.90 -18.65
C LYS A 117 -9.03 12.66 -18.83
#